data_AF-A0A3Q9HRE7-F1
#
_entry.id   AF-A0A3Q9HRE7-F1
#
_cell.length_a   1.000
_cell.length_b   1.000
_cell.length_c   1.000
_cell.angle_alpha   90.00
_cell.angle_beta   90.00
_cell.angle_gamma   90.00
#
_symmetry.space_group_name_H-M   'P 1'
#
loop_
_entity.id
_entity.type
_entity.pdbx_description
1 polymer ?
#
loop_
_entity_poly.entity_id
_entity_poly.type
_entity_poly.pdbx_seq_one_letter_code
_entity_poly.pdbx_strand_id
1 'polypeptide(L)'
;MNKDDSYRNLDRVNNWISNCDTKTSFILAFIGVFAGILFTSNLISNIFTKILKALSELKLEYIQGTLSIFSFLSLIFFIFFLSKGTIKLLNALTANINIFEDEDFVTNSNLFFGSISTKNFQDFRQEINQLSEEDLLKDIDSQTYINSIICTIKFKNYNAGIKNIKYSLLFFLILIILEFLNKTITIFI
;
A
#
# COMPACT_ATOMS: atom_id res chain seq x y z
N MET A 1 12.34 -25.54 20.60
CA MET A 1 12.33 -24.22 21.27
C MET A 1 11.51 -24.39 22.55
N ASN A 2 11.78 -23.66 23.64
CA ASN A 2 10.85 -23.69 24.77
C ASN A 2 9.61 -22.82 24.47
N LYS A 3 8.53 -23.00 25.23
CA LYS A 3 7.26 -22.29 25.04
C LYS A 3 7.40 -20.76 25.03
N ASP A 4 8.15 -20.20 25.97
CA ASP A 4 8.32 -18.76 26.10
C ASP A 4 9.06 -18.17 24.90
N ASP A 5 10.08 -18.87 24.40
CA ASP A 5 10.80 -18.47 23.20
C ASP A 5 9.89 -18.56 21.95
N SER A 6 9.05 -19.59 21.84
CA SER A 6 8.05 -19.71 20.76
C SER A 6 7.06 -18.56 20.76
N TYR A 7 6.50 -18.19 21.92
CA TYR A 7 5.64 -17.00 22.02
C TYR A 7 6.37 -15.72 21.63
N ARG A 8 7.61 -15.52 22.09
CA ARG A 8 8.42 -14.36 21.71
C ARG A 8 8.66 -14.27 20.20
N ASN A 9 8.79 -15.40 19.52
CA ASN A 9 8.95 -15.42 18.08
C ASN A 9 7.66 -15.04 17.35
N LEU A 10 6.52 -15.59 17.79
CA LEU A 10 5.20 -15.20 17.29
C LEU A 10 4.96 -13.69 17.48
N ASP A 11 5.25 -13.16 18.67
CA ASP A 11 5.14 -11.73 18.98
C ASP A 11 6.04 -10.88 18.09
N ARG A 12 7.27 -11.34 17.81
CA ARG A 12 8.18 -10.64 16.90
C ARG A 12 7.57 -10.52 15.50
N VAL A 13 6.98 -11.60 14.96
CA VAL A 13 6.33 -11.58 13.65
C VAL A 13 5.10 -10.67 13.65
N ASN A 14 4.25 -10.74 14.68
CA ASN A 14 3.09 -9.86 14.84
C ASN A 14 3.50 -8.38 14.92
N ASN A 15 4.61 -8.08 15.61
CA ASN A 15 5.17 -6.73 15.67
C ASN A 15 5.62 -6.23 14.29
N TRP A 16 6.18 -7.11 13.44
CA TRP A 16 6.51 -6.74 12.06
C TRP A 16 5.27 -6.43 11.21
N ILE A 17 4.18 -7.19 11.37
CA ILE A 17 2.90 -6.91 10.72
C ILE A 17 2.40 -5.53 11.16
N SER A 18 2.32 -5.29 12.46
CA SER A 18 1.88 -4.01 13.03
C SER A 18 2.76 -2.83 12.55
N ASN A 19 4.07 -3.03 12.44
CA ASN A 19 4.99 -2.04 11.89
C ASN A 19 4.69 -1.71 10.42
N CYS A 20 4.41 -2.73 9.60
CA CYS A 20 4.03 -2.53 8.20
C CYS A 20 2.72 -1.76 8.09
N ASP A 21 1.71 -2.12 8.88
CA ASP A 21 0.38 -1.47 8.86
C ASP A 21 0.45 -0.02 9.34
N THR A 22 1.25 0.26 10.36
CA THR A 22 1.50 1.62 10.85
C THR A 22 2.17 2.49 9.79
N LYS A 23 3.25 2.00 9.17
CA LYS A 23 3.95 2.72 8.08
C LYS A 23 3.01 2.98 6.91
N THR A 24 2.26 1.96 6.48
CA THR A 24 1.29 2.05 5.39
C THR A 24 0.23 3.11 5.68
N SER A 25 -0.32 3.11 6.89
CA SER A 25 -1.32 4.08 7.34
C SER A 25 -0.79 5.52 7.32
N PHE A 26 0.44 5.76 7.80
CA PHE A 26 1.04 7.09 7.73
C PHE A 26 1.20 7.60 6.29
N ILE A 27 1.60 6.74 5.36
CA ILE A 27 1.75 7.11 3.96
C ILE A 27 0.38 7.39 3.32
N LEU A 28 -0.64 6.58 3.60
CA LEU A 28 -1.99 6.82 3.09
C LEU A 28 -2.59 8.12 3.64
N ALA A 29 -2.38 8.42 4.92
CA ALA A 29 -2.79 9.68 5.52
C ALA A 29 -2.11 10.87 4.82
N PHE A 30 -0.80 10.78 4.57
CA PHE A 30 -0.06 11.80 3.81
C PHE A 30 -0.61 11.97 2.39
N ILE A 31 -0.88 10.88 1.66
CA ILE A 31 -1.50 10.92 0.32
C ILE A 31 -2.87 11.59 0.39
N GLY A 32 -3.69 11.30 1.40
CA GLY A 32 -5.00 11.92 1.59
C GLY A 32 -4.92 13.43 1.78
N VAL A 33 -4.02 13.90 2.67
CA VAL A 33 -3.77 15.34 2.87
C VAL A 33 -3.26 15.99 1.57
N PHE A 34 -2.28 15.37 0.92
CA PHE A 34 -1.70 15.86 -0.32
C PHE A 34 -2.75 15.97 -1.44
N ALA A 35 -3.60 14.95 -1.62
CA ALA A 35 -4.69 14.97 -2.58
C ALA A 35 -5.71 16.08 -2.25
N GLY A 36 -6.06 16.26 -0.98
CA GLY A 36 -6.96 17.34 -0.54
C GLY A 36 -6.42 18.73 -0.90
N ILE A 37 -5.12 18.97 -0.69
CA ILE A 37 -4.46 20.22 -1.10
C ILE A 37 -4.56 20.39 -2.62
N LEU A 38 -4.24 19.34 -3.39
CA LEU A 38 -4.27 19.39 -4.85
C LEU A 38 -5.66 19.69 -5.42
N PHE A 39 -6.72 19.11 -4.85
CA PHE A 39 -8.10 19.38 -5.29
C PHE A 39 -8.60 20.76 -4.86
N THR A 40 -8.20 21.24 -3.69
CA THR A 40 -8.63 22.56 -3.18
C THR A 40 -7.88 23.69 -3.88
N SER A 41 -6.60 23.48 -4.16
CA SER A 41 -5.85 24.39 -5.00
C SER A 41 -6.41 24.28 -6.42
N ASN A 42 -6.80 25.39 -7.03
CA ASN A 42 -7.20 25.41 -8.44
C ASN A 42 -6.08 24.93 -9.40
N LEU A 43 -4.92 24.47 -8.90
CA LEU A 43 -3.81 23.89 -9.65
C LEU A 43 -4.26 22.79 -10.61
N ILE A 44 -4.92 21.73 -10.14
CA ILE A 44 -5.29 20.62 -11.03
C ILE A 44 -6.24 21.10 -12.11
N SER A 45 -7.30 21.84 -11.74
CA SER A 45 -8.27 22.38 -12.69
C SER A 45 -7.61 23.31 -13.73
N ASN A 46 -6.71 24.18 -13.29
CA ASN A 46 -5.97 25.09 -14.17
C ASN A 46 -5.01 24.34 -15.09
N ILE A 47 -4.30 23.33 -14.59
CA ILE A 47 -3.40 22.50 -15.41
C ILE A 47 -4.23 21.73 -16.45
N PHE A 48 -5.36 21.14 -16.04
CA PHE A 48 -6.24 20.40 -16.93
C PHE A 48 -6.80 21.28 -18.05
N THR A 49 -7.34 22.45 -17.70
CA THR A 49 -7.90 23.39 -18.67
C THR A 49 -6.84 23.94 -19.63
N LYS A 50 -5.64 24.28 -19.14
CA LYS A 50 -4.52 24.69 -19.98
C LYS A 50 -4.09 23.61 -20.95
N ILE A 51 -3.95 22.38 -20.47
CA ILE A 51 -3.56 21.25 -21.31
C ILE A 51 -4.64 21.00 -22.37
N LEU A 52 -5.93 20.95 -22.00
CA LEU A 52 -7.02 20.75 -22.95
C LEU A 52 -7.05 21.84 -24.03
N LYS A 53 -6.87 23.10 -23.63
CA LYS A 53 -6.79 24.22 -24.57
C LYS A 53 -5.58 24.08 -25.50
N ALA A 54 -4.40 23.81 -24.94
CA ALA A 54 -3.18 23.63 -25.71
C ALA A 54 -3.29 22.45 -26.70
N LEU A 55 -3.98 21.37 -26.32
CA LEU A 55 -4.27 20.23 -27.20
C LEU A 55 -5.24 20.60 -28.32
N SER A 56 -6.26 21.42 -28.05
CA SER A 56 -7.22 21.87 -29.08
C SER A 56 -6.62 22.85 -30.10
N GLU A 57 -5.61 23.61 -29.70
CA GLU A 57 -4.92 24.62 -30.51
C GLU A 57 -3.52 24.14 -30.96
N LEU A 58 -3.29 22.83 -30.94
CA LEU A 58 -1.97 22.21 -31.14
C LEU A 58 -1.33 22.63 -32.46
N LYS A 59 -0.27 23.44 -32.35
CA LYS A 59 0.68 23.71 -33.44
C LYS A 59 2.04 23.14 -33.04
N LEU A 60 2.31 21.92 -33.50
CA LEU A 60 3.51 21.15 -33.14
C LEU A 60 4.84 21.81 -33.56
N GLU A 61 4.78 22.73 -34.51
CA GLU A 61 5.94 23.50 -34.98
C GLU A 61 6.47 24.48 -33.92
N TYR A 62 5.68 24.79 -32.90
CA TYR A 62 6.06 25.70 -31.81
C TYR A 62 6.45 24.92 -30.56
N ILE A 63 7.53 25.36 -29.91
CA ILE A 63 8.06 24.80 -28.65
C ILE A 63 6.95 24.67 -27.59
N GLN A 64 6.02 25.62 -27.55
CA GLN A 64 4.89 25.65 -26.61
C GLN A 64 3.91 24.48 -26.81
N GLY A 65 3.65 24.09 -28.06
CA GLY A 65 2.83 22.92 -28.38
C GLY A 65 3.49 21.63 -27.90
N THR A 66 4.81 21.51 -28.15
CA THR A 66 5.61 20.37 -27.68
C THR A 66 5.63 20.26 -26.15
N LEU A 67 5.86 21.36 -25.43
CA LEU A 67 5.86 21.37 -23.96
C LEU A 67 4.50 20.95 -23.37
N SER A 68 3.41 21.37 -24.01
CA SER A 68 2.05 21.04 -23.56
C SER A 68 1.75 19.54 -23.66
N ILE A 69 2.27 18.86 -24.70
CA ILE A 69 2.18 17.40 -24.82
C ILE A 69 2.96 16.70 -23.71
N PHE A 70 4.19 17.15 -23.41
CA PHE A 70 4.96 16.58 -22.32
C PHE A 70 4.31 16.81 -20.95
N SER A 71 3.71 17.97 -20.70
CA SER A 71 2.91 18.24 -19.50
C SER A 71 1.76 17.24 -19.39
N PHE A 72 1.02 17.00 -20.48
CA PHE A 72 -0.08 16.03 -20.50
C PHE A 72 0.37 14.61 -20.19
N LEU A 73 1.46 14.14 -20.83
CA LEU A 73 2.02 12.83 -20.56
C LEU A 73 2.49 12.70 -19.11
N SER A 74 3.15 13.72 -18.57
CA SER A 74 3.59 13.75 -17.17
C SER A 74 2.41 13.67 -16.20
N LEU A 75 1.31 14.36 -16.50
CA LEU A 75 0.08 14.30 -15.71
C LEU A 75 -0.55 12.90 -15.73
N ILE A 76 -0.62 12.24 -16.91
CA ILE A 76 -1.12 10.87 -17.02
C ILE A 76 -0.27 9.92 -16.18
N PHE A 77 1.05 10.00 -16.29
CA PHE A 77 1.95 9.13 -15.50
C PHE A 77 1.85 9.41 -14.00
N PHE A 78 1.75 10.69 -13.60
CA PHE A 78 1.53 11.07 -12.20
C PHE A 78 0.31 10.37 -11.62
N ILE A 79 -0.85 10.47 -12.29
CA ILE A 79 -2.12 9.88 -11.86
C ILE A 79 -2.04 8.35 -11.87
N PHE A 80 -1.48 7.76 -12.93
CA PHE A 80 -1.33 6.32 -13.05
C PHE A 80 -0.50 5.73 -11.91
N PHE A 81 0.67 6.30 -11.64
CA PHE A 81 1.55 5.83 -10.56
C PHE A 81 0.99 6.14 -9.17
N LEU A 82 0.29 7.26 -8.98
CA LEU A 82 -0.38 7.58 -7.72
C LEU A 82 -1.43 6.53 -7.39
N SER A 83 -2.35 6.28 -8.32
CA SER A 83 -3.44 5.30 -8.15
C SER A 83 -2.90 3.89 -7.92
N LYS A 84 -1.93 3.46 -8.74
CA LYS A 84 -1.29 2.14 -8.58
C LYS A 84 -0.57 2.01 -7.24
N GLY A 85 0.10 3.07 -6.78
CA GLY A 85 0.75 3.12 -5.47
C GLY A 85 -0.24 2.99 -4.32
N THR A 86 -1.31 3.78 -4.35
CA THR A 86 -2.37 3.75 -3.34
C THR A 86 -3.06 2.39 -3.26
N ILE A 87 -3.41 1.78 -4.40
CA ILE A 87 -4.01 0.43 -4.42
C ILE A 87 -3.08 -0.60 -3.77
N LYS A 88 -1.77 -0.54 -4.06
CA LYS A 88 -0.80 -1.46 -3.44
C LYS A 88 -0.67 -1.23 -1.94
N LEU A 89 -0.74 0.01 -1.46
CA LEU A 89 -0.76 0.30 -0.03
C LEU A 89 -2.04 -0.21 0.64
N LEU A 90 -3.20 -0.03 0.01
CA LEU A 90 -4.46 -0.60 0.50
C LEU A 90 -4.40 -2.14 0.59
N ASN A 91 -3.83 -2.80 -0.43
CA ASN A 91 -3.61 -4.25 -0.41
C ASN A 91 -2.60 -4.70 0.66
N ALA A 92 -1.71 -3.82 1.13
CA ALA A 92 -0.83 -4.13 2.27
C ALA A 92 -1.61 -4.12 3.60
N LEU A 93 -2.70 -3.34 3.71
CA LEU A 93 -3.56 -3.37 4.89
C LEU A 93 -4.47 -4.62 4.89
N THR A 94 -4.96 -5.03 3.72
CA THR A 94 -5.94 -6.12 3.57
C THR A 94 -5.34 -7.47 3.14
N ALA A 95 -4.02 -7.64 3.25
CA ALA A 95 -3.36 -8.88 2.82
C ALA A 95 -3.91 -10.08 3.61
N ASN A 96 -4.52 -11.01 2.87
CA ASN A 96 -5.00 -12.29 3.36
C ASN A 96 -4.32 -13.42 2.60
N ILE A 97 -4.25 -14.58 3.24
CA ILE A 97 -3.79 -15.82 2.61
C ILE A 97 -4.97 -16.78 2.50
N ASN A 98 -5.03 -17.51 1.38
CA ASN A 98 -5.80 -18.74 1.31
C ASN A 98 -4.84 -19.83 1.77
N ILE A 99 -5.06 -20.34 2.97
CA ILE A 99 -4.26 -21.44 3.51
C ILE A 99 -4.74 -22.71 2.81
N PHE A 100 -3.84 -23.37 2.07
CA PHE A 100 -4.14 -24.67 1.46
C PHE A 100 -3.96 -25.75 2.52
N GLU A 101 -4.89 -26.70 2.59
CA GLU A 101 -4.99 -27.74 3.64
C GLU A 101 -3.86 -28.79 3.61
N ASP A 102 -2.84 -28.63 2.75
CA ASP A 102 -1.85 -29.65 2.40
C ASP A 102 -0.55 -29.64 3.24
N GLU A 103 -0.51 -28.95 4.39
CA GLU A 103 0.67 -28.90 5.25
C GLU A 103 0.32 -29.21 6.71
N ASP A 104 1.27 -29.80 7.43
CA ASP A 104 1.18 -30.33 8.81
C ASP A 104 0.95 -29.25 9.92
N PHE A 105 0.45 -28.07 9.55
CA PHE A 105 0.22 -26.94 10.45
C PHE A 105 -1.22 -26.90 10.99
N VAL A 106 -1.39 -26.28 12.16
CA VAL A 106 -2.68 -26.16 12.87
C VAL A 106 -3.51 -25.02 12.26
N THR A 107 -4.60 -25.37 11.58
CA THR A 107 -5.56 -24.40 10.99
C THR A 107 -6.69 -24.04 11.95
N ASN A 108 -7.19 -24.98 12.74
CA ASN A 108 -8.20 -24.75 13.79
C ASN A 108 -7.56 -24.27 15.12
N SER A 109 -6.74 -23.23 15.02
CA SER A 109 -5.93 -22.69 16.12
C SER A 109 -6.77 -22.25 17.33
N ASN A 110 -6.19 -22.45 18.51
CA ASN A 110 -6.69 -21.92 19.78
C ASN A 110 -6.01 -20.60 20.19
N LEU A 111 -5.13 -20.07 19.33
CA LEU A 111 -4.45 -18.78 19.48
C LEU A 111 -4.96 -17.73 18.49
N PHE A 112 -5.35 -18.15 17.29
CA PHE A 112 -5.83 -17.24 16.25
C PHE A 112 -7.28 -16.82 16.47
N PHE A 113 -7.52 -15.51 16.60
CA PHE A 113 -8.86 -14.98 16.85
C PHE A 113 -9.89 -15.40 15.80
N GLY A 114 -9.50 -15.56 14.53
CA GLY A 114 -10.39 -15.98 13.46
C GLY A 114 -10.90 -17.40 13.68
N SER A 115 -10.02 -18.35 14.00
CA SER A 115 -10.39 -19.74 14.30
C SER A 115 -11.13 -19.85 15.64
N ILE A 116 -10.77 -19.05 16.65
CA ILE A 116 -11.52 -19.02 17.93
C ILE A 116 -12.96 -18.53 17.70
N SER A 117 -13.16 -17.53 16.84
CA SER A 117 -14.48 -16.93 16.61
C SER A 117 -15.51 -17.88 15.98
N THR A 118 -15.06 -18.99 15.37
CA THR A 118 -15.96 -20.01 14.81
C THR A 118 -16.39 -21.05 15.84
N LYS A 119 -15.76 -21.07 17.02
CA LYS A 119 -16.05 -22.01 18.13
C LYS A 119 -17.08 -21.42 19.07
N ASN A 120 -17.91 -22.28 19.69
CA ASN A 120 -18.65 -21.85 20.86
C ASN A 120 -17.73 -21.84 22.10
N PHE A 121 -18.14 -21.12 23.14
CA PHE A 121 -17.31 -20.96 24.35
C PHE A 121 -17.03 -22.27 25.09
N GLN A 122 -17.98 -23.22 25.11
CA GLN A 122 -17.81 -24.49 25.81
C GLN A 122 -16.75 -25.34 25.13
N ASP A 123 -16.81 -25.45 23.81
CA ASP A 123 -15.83 -26.20 23.00
C ASP A 123 -14.44 -25.60 23.15
N PHE A 124 -14.30 -24.28 22.96
CA PHE A 124 -13.03 -23.59 23.15
C PHE A 124 -12.45 -23.81 24.55
N ARG A 125 -13.27 -23.69 25.59
CA ARG A 125 -12.83 -23.91 26.98
C ARG A 125 -12.38 -25.34 27.21
N GLN A 126 -13.09 -26.32 26.65
CA GLN A 126 -12.71 -27.73 26.78
C GLN A 126 -11.39 -28.01 26.06
N GLU A 127 -11.23 -27.54 24.83
CA GLU A 127 -10.00 -27.70 24.05
C GLU A 127 -8.79 -27.08 24.78
N ILE A 128 -8.92 -25.86 25.31
CA ILE A 128 -7.86 -25.20 26.09
C ILE A 128 -7.49 -25.99 27.35
N ASN A 129 -8.48 -26.51 28.08
CA ASN A 129 -8.22 -27.28 29.31
C ASN A 129 -7.52 -28.63 29.04
N GLN A 130 -7.67 -29.18 27.83
CA GLN A 130 -7.10 -30.45 27.42
C GLN A 130 -5.81 -30.29 26.60
N LEU A 131 -5.39 -29.05 26.32
CA LEU A 131 -4.26 -28.74 25.47
C LEU A 131 -2.94 -29.17 26.13
N SER A 132 -2.20 -30.06 25.47
CA SER A 132 -0.85 -30.41 25.90
C SER A 132 0.15 -29.30 25.57
N GLU A 133 1.31 -29.29 26.23
CA GLU A 133 2.37 -28.33 25.90
C GLU A 133 2.92 -28.55 24.48
N GLU A 134 2.98 -29.79 24.01
CA GLU A 134 3.40 -30.13 22.65
C GLU A 134 2.42 -29.59 21.60
N ASP A 135 1.12 -29.79 21.81
CA ASP A 135 0.08 -29.27 20.91
C ASP A 135 0.08 -27.74 20.89
N LEU A 136 0.29 -27.11 22.05
CA LEU A 136 0.40 -25.66 22.14
C LEU A 136 1.61 -25.15 21.36
N LEU A 137 2.77 -25.77 21.51
CA LEU A 137 3.98 -25.43 20.74
C LEU A 137 3.72 -25.55 19.23
N LYS A 138 3.06 -26.63 18.80
CA LYS A 138 2.70 -26.83 17.39
C LYS A 138 1.77 -25.73 16.86
N ASP A 139 0.80 -25.29 17.66
CA ASP A 139 -0.09 -24.17 17.30
C ASP A 139 0.67 -22.85 17.21
N ILE A 140 1.55 -22.53 18.19
CA ILE A 140 2.38 -21.32 18.15
C ILE A 140 3.28 -21.29 16.90
N ASP A 141 3.94 -22.41 16.58
CA ASP A 141 4.81 -22.50 15.42
C ASP A 141 4.02 -22.36 14.11
N SER A 142 2.82 -22.96 14.05
CA SER A 142 1.88 -22.80 12.92
C SER A 142 1.46 -21.35 12.73
N GLN A 143 1.05 -20.66 13.80
CA GLN A 143 0.68 -19.24 13.73
C GLN A 143 1.87 -18.35 13.38
N THR A 144 3.06 -18.67 13.88
CA THR A 144 4.28 -17.94 13.55
C THR A 144 4.57 -18.03 12.05
N TYR A 145 4.47 -19.24 11.48
CA TYR A 145 4.65 -19.47 10.05
C TYR A 145 3.59 -18.74 9.22
N ILE A 146 2.31 -18.94 9.51
CA ILE A 146 1.18 -18.27 8.83
C ILE A 146 1.36 -16.75 8.86
N ASN A 147 1.63 -16.16 10.02
CA ASN A 147 1.80 -14.72 10.16
C ASN A 147 3.06 -14.23 9.45
N SER A 148 4.11 -15.04 9.33
CA SER A 148 5.31 -14.67 8.56
C SER A 148 5.02 -14.55 7.05
N ILE A 149 4.14 -15.41 6.51
CA ILE A 149 3.69 -15.34 5.12
C ILE A 149 2.87 -14.06 4.91
N ILE A 150 1.90 -13.80 5.79
CA ILE A 150 1.09 -12.57 5.76
C ILE A 150 2.01 -11.34 5.79
N CYS A 151 2.93 -11.29 6.75
CA CYS A 151 3.92 -10.22 6.89
C CYS A 151 4.70 -9.99 5.59
N THR A 152 5.17 -11.07 4.95
CA THR A 152 5.90 -10.99 3.69
C THR A 152 5.05 -10.40 2.56
N ILE A 153 3.78 -10.83 2.43
CA ILE A 153 2.85 -10.30 1.42
C ILE A 153 2.57 -8.81 1.67
N LYS A 154 2.35 -8.42 2.93
CA LYS A 154 2.15 -7.02 3.34
C LYS A 154 3.34 -6.16 2.94
N PHE A 155 4.56 -6.56 3.30
CA PHE A 155 5.77 -5.81 2.94
C PHE A 155 6.04 -5.77 1.43
N LYS A 156 5.72 -6.83 0.69
CA LYS A 156 5.81 -6.84 -0.78
C LYS A 156 4.89 -5.79 -1.41
N ASN A 157 3.64 -5.72 -0.95
CA ASN A 157 2.69 -4.71 -1.40
C ASN A 157 3.09 -3.30 -0.95
N TYR A 158 3.53 -3.12 0.30
CA TYR A 158 4.05 -1.85 0.82
C TYR A 158 5.22 -1.33 -0.02
N ASN A 159 6.25 -2.16 -0.26
CA ASN A 159 7.44 -1.77 -1.03
C ASN A 159 7.07 -1.42 -2.48
N ALA A 160 6.19 -2.20 -3.10
CA ALA A 160 5.67 -1.89 -4.43
C ALA A 160 4.88 -0.57 -4.42
N GLY A 161 4.03 -0.34 -3.41
CA GLY A 161 3.29 0.90 -3.22
C GLY A 161 4.22 2.10 -3.16
N ILE A 162 5.20 2.07 -2.26
CA ILE A 162 6.21 3.11 -2.10
C ILE A 162 6.99 3.39 -3.39
N LYS A 163 7.39 2.34 -4.12
CA LYS A 163 8.06 2.51 -5.41
C LYS A 163 7.19 3.30 -6.40
N ASN A 164 5.90 2.99 -6.50
CA ASN A 164 4.98 3.71 -7.38
C ASN A 164 4.73 5.16 -6.89
N ILE A 165 4.59 5.38 -5.58
CA ILE A 165 4.47 6.74 -5.02
C ILE A 165 5.72 7.60 -5.34
N LYS A 166 6.92 7.03 -5.27
CA LYS A 166 8.15 7.74 -5.68
C LYS A 166 8.12 8.15 -7.15
N TYR A 167 7.69 7.27 -8.05
CA TYR A 167 7.54 7.63 -9.47
C TYR A 167 6.45 8.68 -9.67
N SER A 168 5.33 8.58 -8.96
CA SER A 168 4.28 9.60 -8.99
C SER A 168 4.85 10.98 -8.63
N LEU A 169 5.56 11.10 -7.49
CA LEU A 169 6.19 12.36 -7.08
C LEU A 169 7.21 12.89 -8.12
N LEU A 170 7.95 12.00 -8.79
CA LEU A 170 8.87 12.39 -9.86
C LEU A 170 8.12 13.02 -11.05
N PHE A 171 7.05 12.38 -11.54
CA PHE A 171 6.25 12.92 -12.63
C PHE A 171 5.49 14.20 -12.23
N PHE A 172 5.12 14.33 -10.96
CA PHE A 172 4.56 15.58 -10.44
C PHE A 172 5.59 16.71 -10.48
N LEU A 173 6.84 16.45 -10.08
CA LEU A 173 7.92 17.43 -10.16
C LEU A 173 8.21 17.85 -11.61
N ILE A 174 8.28 16.88 -12.54
CA ILE A 174 8.46 17.14 -13.97
C ILE A 174 7.33 18.04 -14.50
N LEU A 175 6.08 17.75 -14.12
CA LEU A 175 4.92 18.56 -14.50
C LEU A 175 5.07 20.02 -14.04
N ILE A 176 5.48 20.25 -12.78
CA ILE A 176 5.70 21.60 -12.26
C ILE A 176 6.78 22.35 -13.06
N ILE A 177 7.89 21.67 -13.39
CA ILE A 177 8.98 22.26 -14.17
C ILE A 177 8.51 22.65 -15.58
N LEU A 178 7.77 21.76 -16.25
CA LEU A 178 7.23 22.01 -17.58
C LEU A 178 6.26 23.19 -17.59
N GLU A 179 5.37 23.29 -16.60
CA GLU A 179 4.46 24.43 -16.46
C GLU A 179 5.19 25.75 -16.21
N PHE A 180 6.26 25.73 -15.41
CA PHE A 180 7.09 26.90 -15.18
C PHE A 180 7.80 27.37 -16.46
N LEU A 181 8.35 26.45 -17.24
CA LEU A 181 8.99 26.75 -18.53
C LEU A 181 7.97 27.30 -19.53
N ASN A 182 6.79 26.69 -19.63
CA ASN A 182 5.71 27.12 -20.50
C ASN A 182 5.26 28.57 -20.20
N LYS A 183 5.11 28.90 -18.90
CA LYS A 183 4.81 30.27 -18.46
C LYS A 183 5.92 31.26 -18.84
N THR A 184 7.18 30.87 -18.69
CA THR A 184 8.33 31.75 -18.96
C THR A 184 8.43 32.08 -20.45
N ILE A 185 8.29 31.09 -21.34
CA ILE A 185 8.36 31.31 -22.79
C ILE A 185 7.24 32.26 -23.27
N THR A 186 6.04 32.15 -22.69
CA THR A 186 4.92 33.05 -23.01
C THR A 186 5.20 34.52 -22.70
N ILE A 187 6.16 34.84 -21.81
CA ILE A 187 6.53 36.23 -21.48
C ILE A 187 7.46 36.84 -22.53
N PHE A 188 8.21 36.01 -23.28
CA PHE A 188 9.25 36.45 -24.22
C PHE A 188 8.82 36.42 -25.70
N ILE A 189 7.57 36.04 -25.98
CA ILE A 189 6.95 36.01 -27.32
C ILE A 189 5.77 36.97 -27.32
#